data_AF-A0AAD1CDG9-F1
#
_entry.id   AF-A0AAD1CDG9-F1
#
_cell.length_a   1.000
_cell.length_b   1.000
_cell.length_c   1.000
_cell.angle_alpha   90.00
_cell.angle_beta   90.00
_cell.angle_gamma   90.00
#
_symmetry.space_group_name_H-M   'P 1'
#
loop_
_entity.id
_entity.type
_entity.pdbx_description
1 polymer ?
#
loop_
_entity_poly.entity_id
_entity_poly.type
_entity_poly.pdbx_seq_one_letter_code
_entity_poly.pdbx_strand_id
1 'polypeptide(L)'
;MEYYQTRASNVSGATGLIPFTSMADSTYCRQSMVSGSIYTLTCDASNLSLSGALRTIDVKVSWSDRHGVSQAVSLKTALSKYSEFD
;
A
#
# COMPACT_ATOMS: atom_id res chain seq x y z
N MET A 1 -12.64 -25.73 26.91
CA MET A 1 -11.28 -25.69 26.35
C MET A 1 -11.44 -25.50 24.87
N GLU A 2 -11.60 -24.22 24.53
CA GLU A 2 -11.91 -23.71 23.21
C GLU A 2 -10.61 -23.71 22.40
N TYR A 3 -10.65 -24.43 21.26
CA TYR A 3 -9.55 -24.49 20.31
C TYR A 3 -9.51 -23.18 19.51
N TYR A 4 -8.68 -22.24 19.95
CA TYR A 4 -8.27 -21.13 19.09
C TYR A 4 -7.38 -21.71 17.99
N GLN A 5 -7.90 -21.82 16.77
CA GLN A 5 -7.08 -22.19 15.62
C GLN A 5 -6.20 -21.00 15.24
N THR A 6 -4.98 -20.95 15.79
CA THR A 6 -3.92 -20.10 15.26
C THR A 6 -3.51 -20.64 13.89
N ARG A 7 -3.48 -19.80 12.85
CA ARG A 7 -3.02 -20.23 11.53
C ARG A 7 -1.57 -20.70 11.63
N ALA A 8 -1.23 -21.72 10.84
CA ALA A 8 0.11 -22.30 10.84
C ALA A 8 1.18 -21.23 10.62
N SER A 9 2.20 -21.24 11.49
CA SER A 9 3.36 -20.33 11.51
C SER A 9 4.20 -20.34 10.24
N ASN A 10 3.90 -21.24 9.28
CA ASN A 10 4.55 -21.37 7.99
C ASN A 10 3.54 -21.75 6.89
N VAL A 11 2.56 -20.88 6.61
CA VAL A 11 1.76 -21.00 5.38
C VAL A 11 2.54 -20.46 4.17
N SER A 12 3.27 -21.32 3.46
CA SER A 12 3.81 -21.02 2.11
C SER A 12 2.73 -21.08 1.02
N GLY A 13 1.49 -20.71 1.35
CA GLY A 13 0.31 -20.91 0.50
C GLY A 13 -0.06 -19.72 -0.39
N ALA A 14 0.61 -18.58 -0.24
CA ALA A 14 0.30 -17.38 -1.02
C ALA A 14 1.41 -17.12 -2.04
N THR A 15 1.13 -17.45 -3.30
CA THR A 15 1.88 -16.93 -4.43
C THR A 15 1.49 -15.46 -4.64
N GLY A 16 2.47 -14.58 -4.89
CA GLY A 16 2.22 -13.14 -5.11
C GLY A 16 2.21 -12.26 -3.85
N LEU A 17 2.80 -12.71 -2.73
CA LEU A 17 3.03 -11.84 -1.57
C LEU A 17 4.07 -10.76 -1.86
N ILE A 18 3.87 -9.58 -1.29
CA ILE A 18 4.81 -8.47 -1.31
C ILE A 18 5.50 -8.41 0.06
N PRO A 19 6.83 -8.64 0.14
CA PRO A 19 7.56 -8.44 1.39
C PRO A 19 7.36 -7.03 1.95
N PHE A 20 7.19 -6.91 3.28
CA PHE A 20 7.03 -5.60 3.93
C PHE A 20 8.17 -4.61 3.61
N THR A 21 9.39 -5.13 3.46
CA THR A 21 10.58 -4.37 3.12
C THR A 21 10.57 -3.86 1.68
N SER A 22 9.89 -4.55 0.76
CA SER A 22 9.83 -4.19 -0.65
C SER A 22 8.61 -3.34 -1.00
N MET A 23 7.68 -3.09 -0.07
CA MET A 23 6.44 -2.33 -0.37
C MET A 23 6.68 -0.92 -0.93
N ALA A 24 7.82 -0.30 -0.64
CA ALA A 24 8.21 1.01 -1.17
C ALA A 24 8.81 0.94 -2.59
N ASP A 25 9.06 -0.25 -3.13
CA ASP A 25 9.56 -0.42 -4.49
C ASP A 25 8.52 0.07 -5.51
N SER A 26 8.99 0.81 -6.51
CA SER A 26 8.20 1.31 -7.64
C SER A 26 7.40 0.25 -8.40
N THR A 27 7.81 -1.01 -8.30
CA THR A 27 7.11 -2.18 -8.85
C THR A 27 5.74 -2.37 -8.19
N TYR A 28 5.64 -2.11 -6.87
CA TYR A 28 4.45 -2.30 -6.06
C TYR A 28 3.73 -0.99 -5.75
N CYS A 29 4.47 0.09 -5.49
CA CYS A 29 3.95 1.43 -5.26
C CYS A 29 4.14 2.28 -6.52
N ARG A 30 3.28 2.04 -7.52
CA ARG A 30 3.40 2.64 -8.86
C ARG A 30 2.99 4.11 -8.88
N GLN A 31 3.72 4.89 -9.68
CA GLN A 31 3.46 6.31 -9.93
C GLN A 31 2.84 6.60 -11.30
N SER A 32 2.23 5.60 -11.92
CA SER A 32 1.65 5.75 -13.26
C SER A 32 0.35 4.95 -13.39
N MET A 33 -0.60 5.51 -14.14
CA MET A 33 -1.82 4.85 -14.55
C MET A 33 -1.70 4.33 -15.99
N VAL A 34 -2.78 3.72 -16.49
CA VAL A 34 -2.89 3.28 -17.89
C VAL A 34 -2.54 4.44 -18.83
N SER A 35 -1.68 4.17 -19.82
CA SER A 35 -1.30 5.12 -20.86
C SER A 35 -2.54 5.70 -21.55
N GLY A 36 -2.61 7.03 -21.68
CA GLY A 36 -3.76 7.73 -22.27
C GLY A 36 -4.82 8.18 -21.25
N SER A 37 -4.61 7.93 -19.96
CA SER A 37 -5.44 8.47 -18.88
C SER A 37 -5.14 9.95 -18.59
N ILE A 38 -6.19 10.71 -18.23
CA ILE A 38 -6.06 12.08 -17.68
C ILE A 38 -5.66 12.09 -16.20
N TYR A 39 -5.66 10.92 -15.56
CA TYR A 39 -5.35 10.76 -14.15
C TYR A 39 -3.87 10.43 -13.95
N THR A 40 -3.23 11.17 -13.05
CA THR A 40 -1.88 10.90 -12.55
C THR A 40 -1.99 10.26 -11.18
N LEU A 41 -1.49 9.03 -11.05
CA LEU A 41 -1.36 8.32 -9.79
C LEU A 41 0.03 8.57 -9.20
N THR A 42 0.07 8.88 -7.92
CA THR A 42 1.29 8.90 -7.12
C THR A 42 1.09 7.99 -5.92
N CYS A 43 2.14 7.27 -5.55
CA CYS A 43 2.18 6.39 -4.41
C CYS A 43 3.51 6.64 -3.69
N ASP A 44 3.46 6.82 -2.38
CA ASP A 44 4.61 6.85 -1.49
C ASP A 44 4.36 5.89 -0.32
N ALA A 45 5.18 4.86 -0.21
CA ALA A 45 5.18 3.91 0.89
C ALA A 45 6.53 3.91 1.62
N SER A 46 7.35 4.95 1.48
CA SER A 46 8.69 5.02 2.06
C SER A 46 8.69 5.25 3.57
N ASN A 47 7.63 5.89 4.10
CA ASN A 47 7.55 6.31 5.48
C ASN A 47 7.42 5.12 6.45
N LEU A 48 8.38 5.01 7.37
CA LEU A 48 8.42 4.02 8.44
C LEU A 48 8.34 4.71 9.81
N SER A 49 7.56 4.12 10.70
CA SER A 49 7.42 4.51 12.10
C SER A 49 7.39 3.26 13.00
N LEU A 50 7.26 3.45 14.32
CA LEU A 50 7.25 2.38 15.33
C LEU A 50 8.46 1.43 15.19
N SER A 51 9.67 1.98 15.16
CA SER A 51 10.92 1.22 14.99
C SER A 51 10.93 0.34 13.72
N GLY A 52 10.37 0.87 12.64
CA GLY A 52 10.28 0.18 11.35
C GLY A 52 9.20 -0.90 11.30
N ALA A 53 8.30 -0.95 12.29
CA ALA A 53 7.19 -1.90 12.32
C ALA A 53 5.94 -1.41 11.61
N LEU A 54 5.78 -0.11 11.40
CA LEU A 54 4.59 0.45 10.77
C LEU A 54 4.99 1.27 9.55
N ARG A 55 4.41 0.94 8.40
CA ARG A 55 4.64 1.65 7.15
C ARG A 55 3.41 2.45 6.78
N THR A 56 3.57 3.75 6.62
CA THR A 56 2.51 4.63 6.12
C THR A 56 2.56 4.66 4.60
N ILE A 57 1.39 4.58 3.98
CA ILE A 57 1.20 4.58 2.53
C ILE A 57 0.29 5.73 2.19
N ASP A 58 0.81 6.65 1.39
CA ASP A 58 0.10 7.80 0.85
C ASP A 58 -0.11 7.57 -0.66
N VAL A 59 -1.37 7.44 -1.06
CA VAL A 59 -1.76 7.30 -2.46
C VAL A 59 -2.55 8.53 -2.86
N LYS A 60 -2.19 9.16 -3.97
CA LYS A 60 -2.90 10.31 -4.50
C LYS A 60 -3.15 10.15 -5.99
N VAL A 61 -4.40 10.34 -6.39
CA VAL A 61 -4.81 10.43 -7.79
C VAL A 61 -5.15 11.89 -8.07
N SER A 62 -4.63 12.44 -9.15
CA SER A 62 -4.87 13.83 -9.56
C SER A 62 -5.21 13.95 -11.03
N TRP A 63 -6.01 14.94 -11.40
CA TRP A 63 -6.39 15.24 -12.78
C TRP A 63 -6.67 16.73 -12.93
N SER A 64 -6.66 17.23 -14.17
CA SER A 64 -7.21 18.54 -14.48
C SER A 64 -8.69 18.39 -14.82
N ASP A 65 -9.55 19.19 -14.20
CA ASP A 65 -10.95 19.27 -14.62
C ASP A 65 -11.12 20.05 -15.94
N ARG A 66 -12.37 20.12 -16.41
CA ARG A 66 -12.74 20.83 -17.66
C ARG A 66 -12.46 22.33 -17.67
N HIS A 67 -12.17 22.93 -16.51
CA HIS A 67 -11.81 24.34 -16.38
C HIS A 67 -10.30 24.54 -16.20
N GLY A 68 -9.50 23.47 -16.29
CA GLY A 68 -8.05 23.55 -16.09
C GLY A 68 -7.64 23.53 -14.61
N VAL A 69 -8.56 23.25 -13.68
CA VAL A 69 -8.26 23.23 -12.25
C VAL A 69 -7.80 21.85 -11.83
N SER A 70 -6.69 21.80 -11.10
CA SER A 70 -6.17 20.54 -10.56
C SER A 70 -7.08 20.03 -9.42
N GLN A 71 -7.57 18.81 -9.59
CA GLN A 71 -8.35 18.08 -8.60
C GLN A 71 -7.55 16.88 -8.12
N ALA A 72 -7.79 16.44 -6.87
CA ALA A 72 -7.13 15.24 -6.35
C ALA A 72 -7.96 14.52 -5.29
N VAL A 73 -7.80 13.20 -5.24
CA VAL A 73 -8.25 12.33 -4.15
C VAL A 73 -7.03 11.69 -3.52
N SER A 74 -6.96 11.70 -2.19
CA SER A 74 -5.84 11.10 -1.44
C SER A 74 -6.35 10.06 -0.45
N LEU A 75 -5.65 8.94 -0.38
CA LEU A 75 -5.82 7.89 0.60
C LEU A 75 -4.54 7.79 1.42
N LYS A 76 -4.67 7.88 2.74
CA LYS A 76 -3.59 7.64 3.68
C LYS A 76 -3.94 6.44 4.54
N THR A 77 -3.07 5.45 4.56
CA THR A 77 -3.24 4.24 5.36
C THR A 77 -1.92 3.83 5.99
N ALA A 78 -1.96 2.92 6.96
CA ALA A 78 -0.79 2.35 7.57
C ALA A 78 -0.91 0.83 7.62
N LEU A 79 0.19 0.14 7.32
CA LEU A 79 0.29 -1.31 7.42
C LEU A 79 1.39 -1.68 8.40
N SER A 80 1.06 -2.55 9.35
CA SER A 80 2.00 -3.12 10.31
C SER A 80 2.75 -4.28 9.66
N LYS A 81 4.04 -4.46 10.00
CA LYS A 81 4.80 -5.67 9.66
C LYS A 81 4.31 -6.89 10.43
N TYR A 82 3.62 -6.67 11.54
CA TYR A 82 3.03 -7.71 12.37
C TYR A 82 1.56 -7.87 12.00
N SER A 83 1.13 -9.13 11.86
CA SER A 83 -0.28 -9.47 11.69
C SER A 83 -1.05 -9.11 12.98
N GLU A 84 -2.25 -8.54 12.87
CA GLU A 84 -3.17 -8.39 14.02
C GLU A 84 -3.75 -9.73 14.51
N PHE A 85 -3.40 -10.83 13.84
CA PHE A 85 -3.85 -12.19 14.14
C PHE A 85 -2.73 -13.10 14.66
N ASP A 86 -1.63 -12.51 15.15
CA ASP A 86 -0.56 -13.19 15.90
C ASP A 86 -0.73 -12.94 17.41
#